data_AF-A0A850S6E4-F1
#
_entry.id   AF-A0A850S6E4-F1
#
_cell.length_a   1.000
_cell.length_b   1.000
_cell.length_c   1.000
_cell.angle_alpha   90.00
_cell.angle_beta   90.00
_cell.angle_gamma   90.00
#
_symmetry.space_group_name_H-M   'P 1'
#
loop_
_entity.id
_entity.type
_entity.pdbx_description
1 polymer ?
#
loop_
_entity_poly.entity_id
_entity_poly.type
_entity_poly.pdbx_seq_one_letter_code
_entity_poly.pdbx_strand_id
1 'polypeptide(L)' 'MTSKTPSDSPFRCPTCKKPVARGAEQFPFCSERCRITDLGRWAAGDYRIAGEPAVIPDETEGYE' A
#
# COMPACT_ATOMS: atom_id res chain seq x y z
N MET A 1 -6.23 -31.81 -5.44
CA MET A 1 -5.61 -30.55 -4.99
C MET A 1 -5.79 -29.51 -6.10
N THR A 2 -6.99 -28.96 -6.25
CA THR A 2 -7.27 -28.05 -7.37
C THR A 2 -7.09 -26.62 -6.90
N SER A 3 -5.93 -26.05 -7.22
CA SER A 3 -5.61 -24.65 -7.01
C SER A 3 -6.63 -23.79 -7.75
N LYS A 4 -7.57 -23.20 -7.03
CA LYS A 4 -8.58 -22.31 -7.59
C LYS A 4 -7.89 -21.02 -8.01
N THR A 5 -7.58 -20.90 -9.30
CA THR A 5 -6.93 -19.71 -9.87
C THR A 5 -7.83 -18.49 -9.59
N PRO A 6 -7.31 -17.42 -8.96
CA PRO A 6 -8.10 -16.25 -8.54
C PRO A 6 -8.41 -15.29 -9.70
N SER A 7 -8.49 -15.82 -10.93
CA SER A 7 -8.53 -15.06 -12.19
C SER A 7 -9.62 -13.99 -12.23
N ASP A 8 -10.71 -14.16 -11.48
CA ASP A 8 -11.90 -13.31 -11.53
C ASP A 8 -12.19 -12.56 -10.21
N SER A 9 -11.20 -12.44 -9.31
CA SER A 9 -11.42 -11.62 -8.12
C SER A 9 -11.63 -10.15 -8.51
N PRO A 10 -12.63 -9.44 -7.97
CA PRO A 10 -12.78 -8.00 -8.21
C PRO A 10 -11.67 -7.17 -7.51
N PHE A 11 -10.91 -7.77 -6.60
CA PHE A 11 -9.83 -7.10 -5.88
C PHE A 11 -8.47 -7.35 -6.54
N ARG A 12 -7.63 -6.31 -6.56
CA ARG A 12 -6.30 -6.31 -7.18
C ARG A 12 -5.26 -5.89 -6.15
N CYS A 13 -4.13 -6.58 -6.12
CA CYS A 13 -2.99 -6.22 -5.28
C CYS A 13 -2.53 -4.79 -5.65
N PRO A 14 -2.45 -3.84 -4.69
CA PRO A 14 -2.10 -2.47 -5.01
C PRO A 14 -0.67 -2.35 -5.58
N THR A 15 0.25 -3.23 -5.16
CA THR A 15 1.66 -3.22 -5.55
C THR A 15 1.92 -3.77 -6.94
N CYS A 16 1.36 -4.93 -7.29
CA CYS A 16 1.70 -5.67 -8.53
C CYS A 16 0.49 -6.00 -9.41
N LYS A 17 -0.72 -5.57 -9.01
CA LYS A 17 -1.98 -5.72 -9.76
C LYS A 17 -2.46 -7.15 -10.00
N LYS A 18 -1.84 -8.17 -9.39
CA LYS A 18 -2.38 -9.54 -9.41
C LYS A 18 -3.75 -9.64 -8.71
N PRO A 19 -4.66 -10.51 -9.14
CA PRO A 19 -5.92 -10.74 -8.43
C PRO A 19 -5.71 -11.25 -6.99
N VAL A 20 -6.53 -10.81 -6.05
CA VAL A 20 -6.44 -11.19 -4.62
C VAL A 20 -7.82 -11.59 -4.10
N ALA A 21 -7.95 -12.74 -3.45
CA ALA A 21 -9.21 -13.13 -2.83
C ALA A 21 -9.49 -12.27 -1.58
N ARG A 22 -10.73 -11.81 -1.40
CA ARG A 22 -11.14 -11.12 -0.17
C ARG A 22 -11.00 -12.07 1.01
N GLY A 23 -10.36 -11.63 2.09
CA GLY A 23 -10.11 -12.45 3.28
C GLY A 23 -8.92 -13.40 3.17
N ALA A 24 -8.13 -13.35 2.10
CA ALA A 24 -6.82 -13.99 2.10
C ALA A 24 -5.94 -13.40 3.21
N GLU A 25 -5.05 -14.21 3.79
CA GLU A 25 -4.17 -13.80 4.90
C GLU A 25 -3.42 -12.49 4.62
N GLN A 26 -2.96 -12.32 3.38
CA GLN A 26 -2.18 -11.16 2.97
C GLN A 26 -3.04 -10.05 2.33
N PHE A 27 -4.37 -10.18 2.29
CA PHE A 27 -5.27 -9.18 1.71
C PHE A 27 -5.02 -7.81 2.37
N PRO A 28 -4.88 -6.71 1.59
CA PRO A 28 -5.21 -6.54 0.16
C PRO A 28 -4.10 -6.92 -0.83
N PHE A 29 -2.98 -7.48 -0.36
CA PHE A 29 -1.83 -7.87 -1.18
C PHE A 29 -1.92 -9.34 -1.62
N CYS A 30 -1.22 -9.68 -2.70
CA CYS A 30 -1.15 -11.08 -3.16
C CYS A 30 -0.10 -11.92 -2.43
N SER A 31 0.78 -11.30 -1.62
CA SER A 31 1.88 -11.95 -0.91
C SER A 31 2.51 -11.00 0.12
N GLU A 32 3.21 -11.56 1.10
CA GLU A 32 4.00 -10.79 2.06
C GLU A 32 5.04 -9.89 1.39
N ARG A 33 5.71 -10.36 0.32
CA ARG A 33 6.66 -9.56 -0.45
C ARG A 33 6.05 -8.25 -0.96
N CYS A 34 4.81 -8.31 -1.45
CA CYS A 34 4.11 -7.11 -1.94
C CYS A 34 3.77 -6.16 -0.79
N ARG A 35 3.36 -6.69 0.38
CA ARG A 35 3.10 -5.89 1.59
C ARG A 35 4.35 -5.12 2.03
N ILE A 36 5.49 -5.79 2.13
CA ILE A 36 6.76 -5.17 2.54
C ILE A 36 7.24 -4.15 1.49
N THR A 37 7.10 -4.47 0.20
CA THR A 37 7.48 -3.54 -0.88
C THR A 37 6.64 -2.26 -0.83
N ASP A 38 5.33 -2.38 -0.57
CA ASP A 38 4.45 -1.23 -0.42
C ASP A 38 4.85 -0.35 0.75
N LEU A 39 5.14 -0.96 1.91
CA LEU A 39 5.67 -0.26 3.08
C LEU A 39 6.98 0.48 2.77
N GLY A 40 7.88 -0.14 1.99
CA GLY A 40 9.11 0.51 1.55
C GLY A 40 8.86 1.77 0.71
N ARG A 41 7.87 1.76 -0.18
CA ARG A 41 7.47 2.94 -0.97
C ARG A 41 6.89 4.05 -0.09
N TRP A 42 6.14 3.70 0.95
CA TRP A 42 5.70 4.67 1.95
C TRP A 42 6.89 5.32 2.65
N ALA A 43 7.83 4.51 3.14
CA ALA A 43 9.01 5.01 3.84
C ALA A 43 9.91 5.88 2.95
N ALA A 44 10.02 5.55 1.66
CA ALA A 44 10.74 6.36 0.67
C ALA A 44 10.00 7.67 0.31
N GLY A 45 8.75 7.81 0.74
CA GLY A 45 7.89 8.94 0.39
C GLY A 45 7.49 8.93 -1.08
N ASP A 46 7.39 7.77 -1.73
CA ASP A 46 6.97 7.66 -3.14
C ASP A 46 5.48 7.96 -3.31
N TYR A 47 4.68 7.74 -2.25
CA TYR A 47 3.27 8.06 -2.23
C TYR A 47 3.08 9.53 -1.86
N ARG A 48 2.72 10.35 -2.85
CA ARG A 48 2.46 11.79 -2.68
C ARG A 48 1.18 12.17 -3.42
N ILE A 49 0.46 13.12 -2.85
CA ILE A 49 -0.69 13.76 -3.48
C ILE A 49 -0.18 15.03 -4.14
N ALA A 50 -0.50 15.23 -5.42
CA ALA A 50 -0.16 16.47 -6.11
C ALA A 50 -0.95 17.65 -5.51
N GLY A 51 -0.27 18.76 -5.26
CA GLY A 51 -0.85 19.98 -4.68
C GLY A 51 0.24 20.99 -4.35
N GLU A 52 -0.16 22.15 -3.82
CA GLU A 52 0.80 23.07 -3.23
C GLU A 52 1.60 22.41 -2.10
N PRO A 53 2.86 22.83 -1.90
CA PRO A 53 3.64 22.41 -0.74
C PRO A 53 2.86 22.64 0.55
N ALA A 54 2.89 21.65 1.45
CA ALA A 54 2.30 21.81 2.76
C ALA A 54 3.00 22.96 3.50
N VAL A 55 2.21 23.86 4.08
CA VAL A 55 2.72 24.83 5.06
C VAL A 55 2.97 24.05 6.33
N ILE A 56 4.24 23.74 6.61
CA ILE A 56 4.67 23.11 7.86
C ILE A 56 5.05 24.26 8.81
N PRO A 57 4.31 24.49 9.91
CA PRO A 57 4.72 25.45 10.94
C PRO A 57 6.09 25.05 11.50
N ASP A 58 6.94 26.03 11.80
CA ASP A 58 8.26 25.76 12.36
C ASP A 58 8.13 25.04 13.72
N GLU A 59 8.84 23.92 13.87
CA GLU A 59 8.72 23.05 15.04
C GLU A 59 9.31 23.67 16.33
N THR A 60 9.86 24.88 16.29
CA THR A 60 10.47 25.54 17.46
C THR A 60 9.51 26.40 18.29
N GLU A 61 8.27 26.65 17.85
CA GLU A 61 7.30 27.52 18.55
C GLU A 61 6.20 26.75 19.31
N GLY A 62 6.53 25.69 20.07
CA GLY A 62 5.48 24.86 20.67
C GLY A 62 5.81 23.94 21.85
N TYR A 63 6.85 24.23 22.64
CA TYR A 63 6.97 23.69 24.00
C TYR A 63 7.67 24.70 24.89
N GLU A 64 6.88 25.56 25.55
CA GLU A 64 7.28 26.26 26.77
C GLU A 64 6.56 25.61 27.96
#